data_AF-A0A940UVE6-F1
#
_entry.id   AF-A0A940UVE6-F1
#
_cell.length_a   1.000
_cell.length_b   1.000
_cell.length_c   1.000
_cell.angle_alpha   90.00
_cell.angle_beta   90.00
_cell.angle_gamma   90.00
#
_symmetry.space_group_name_H-M   'P 1'
#
loop_
_entity.id
_entity.type
_entity.pdbx_description
1 polymer ?
#
loop_
_entity_poly.entity_id
_entity_poly.type
_entity_poly.pdbx_seq_one_letter_code
_entity_poly.pdbx_strand_id
1 'polypeptide(L)'
;VTANFLFAFLALLVSRLTDSYNAELLHSALGIIAYINILLAAFNIIPIPPLDGSKILMSFLPNEYRYSLERLEPYGMFIIIGLLYIGLLNPVIRLFQSIILAMIKIFLP
;
A
#
# COMPACT_ATOMS: atom_id res chain seq x y z
N VAL A 1 -6.31 3.05 -2.58
CA VAL A 1 -5.22 3.51 -1.66
C VAL A 1 -5.71 4.25 -0.41
N THR A 2 -6.55 5.28 -0.54
CA THR A 2 -6.95 6.17 0.57
C THR A 2 -7.61 5.45 1.75
N ALA A 3 -8.55 4.55 1.48
CA ALA A 3 -9.21 3.76 2.53
C ALA A 3 -8.21 2.92 3.34
N ASN A 4 -7.26 2.27 2.67
CA ASN A 4 -6.22 1.47 3.33
C ASN A 4 -5.33 2.35 4.22
N PHE A 5 -4.94 3.53 3.72
CA PHE A 5 -4.18 4.49 4.54
C PHE A 5 -4.97 4.92 5.78
N LEU A 6 -6.26 5.21 5.64
CA LEU A 6 -7.14 5.59 6.75
C LEU A 6 -7.28 4.47 7.78
N PHE A 7 -7.52 3.22 7.35
CA PHE A 7 -7.62 2.08 8.27
C PHE A 7 -6.30 1.81 9.00
N ALA A 8 -5.16 1.92 8.31
CA ALA A 8 -3.85 1.80 8.93
C ALA A 8 -3.62 2.88 9.99
N PHE A 9 -3.94 4.13 9.66
CA PHE A 9 -3.83 5.25 10.58
C PHE A 9 -4.71 5.04 11.82
N LEU A 10 -5.99 4.71 11.64
CA LEU A 10 -6.92 4.48 12.74
C LEU A 10 -6.49 3.30 13.61
N ALA A 11 -6.05 2.19 13.02
CA ALA A 11 -5.58 1.03 13.79
C ALA A 11 -4.38 1.38 14.66
N LEU A 12 -3.41 2.12 14.12
CA LEU A 12 -2.23 2.57 14.86
C LEU A 12 -2.58 3.63 15.91
N LEU A 13 -3.51 4.54 15.61
CA LEU A 13 -3.98 5.56 16.55
C LEU A 13 -4.65 4.90 17.76
N VAL A 14 -5.58 3.96 17.52
CA VAL A 14 -6.22 3.21 18.60
C VAL A 14 -5.19 2.43 19.39
N SER A 15 -4.24 1.77 18.71
CA SER A 15 -3.15 1.05 19.37
C SER A 15 -2.40 1.94 20.34
N ARG A 16 -2.04 3.16 19.94
CA ARG A 16 -1.34 4.14 20.79
C ARG A 16 -2.18 4.63 21.96
N LEU A 17 -3.45 4.94 21.72
CA LEU A 17 -4.36 5.39 22.79
C LEU A 17 -4.61 4.29 23.83
N THR A 18 -4.46 3.02 23.43
CA THR A 18 -4.63 1.88 24.34
C THR A 18 -3.32 1.28 24.85
N ASP A 19 -2.16 1.90 24.60
CA ASP A 19 -0.83 1.42 25.04
C ASP A 19 -0.76 1.23 26.58
N SER A 20 -1.56 2.00 27.35
CA SER A 20 -1.59 1.90 28.82
C SER A 20 -2.41 0.72 29.36
N TYR A 21 -3.20 0.05 28.52
CA TYR A 21 -4.00 -1.11 28.91
C TYR A 21 -3.24 -2.40 28.61
N ASN A 22 -3.23 -3.35 29.55
CA ASN A 22 -2.64 -4.67 29.30
C ASN A 22 -3.59 -5.53 28.44
N ALA A 23 -3.67 -5.22 27.14
CA ALA A 23 -4.60 -5.81 26.18
C ALA A 23 -3.85 -6.42 24.97
N GLU A 24 -2.95 -7.37 25.22
CA GLU A 24 -2.06 -7.96 24.22
C GLU A 24 -2.78 -8.44 22.94
N LEU A 25 -3.96 -9.05 23.09
CA LEU A 25 -4.78 -9.50 21.95
C LEU A 25 -5.26 -8.34 21.07
N LEU A 26 -5.63 -7.22 21.69
CA LEU A 26 -6.08 -6.03 20.98
C LEU A 26 -4.92 -5.40 20.21
N HIS A 27 -3.77 -5.19 20.86
CA HIS A 27 -2.57 -4.64 20.21
C HIS A 27 -2.09 -5.52 19.06
N SER A 28 -2.11 -6.84 19.24
CA SER A 28 -1.75 -7.79 18.18
C SER A 28 -2.71 -7.69 16.98
N ALA A 29 -4.02 -7.65 17.24
CA ALA A 29 -5.02 -7.51 16.19
C ALA A 29 -4.89 -6.18 15.44
N LEU A 30 -4.72 -5.06 16.15
CA LEU A 30 -4.52 -3.74 15.56
C LEU A 30 -3.23 -3.67 14.75
N GLY A 31 -2.15 -4.30 15.23
CA GLY A 31 -0.88 -4.42 14.50
C GLY A 31 -1.04 -5.16 13.17
N ILE A 32 -1.79 -6.27 13.16
CA ILE A 32 -2.09 -7.02 11.93
C ILE A 32 -2.94 -6.18 10.98
N ILE A 33 -3.99 -5.52 11.48
CA ILE A 33 -4.85 -4.65 10.67
C ILE A 33 -4.02 -3.53 10.03
N ALA A 34 -3.18 -2.86 10.81
CA ALA A 34 -2.29 -1.82 10.32
C ALA A 34 -1.33 -2.37 9.26
N TYR A 35 -0.67 -3.49 9.53
CA TYR A 35 0.28 -4.11 8.61
C TYR A 35 -0.36 -4.46 7.26
N ILE A 36 -1.52 -5.13 7.26
CA ILE A 36 -2.22 -5.52 6.03
C ILE A 36 -2.63 -4.28 5.24
N ASN A 37 -3.19 -3.26 5.91
CA ASN A 37 -3.62 -2.05 5.23
C ASN A 37 -2.44 -1.25 4.66
N ILE A 38 -1.31 -1.18 5.37
CA ILE A 38 -0.08 -0.54 4.87
C ILE A 38 0.47 -1.30 3.67
N LEU A 39 0.50 -2.64 3.73
CA LEU A 39 0.91 -3.49 2.62
C LEU A 39 0.02 -3.26 1.39
N LEU A 40 -1.31 -3.27 1.55
CA LEU A 40 -2.26 -3.04 0.46
C LEU A 40 -2.17 -1.61 -0.08
N ALA A 41 -1.93 -0.61 0.77
CA ALA A 41 -1.71 0.77 0.33
C ALA A 41 -0.41 0.89 -0.50
N ALA A 42 0.70 0.35 0.02
CA ALA A 42 1.99 0.33 -0.66
C ALA A 42 1.93 -0.38 -2.01
N PHE A 43 1.29 -1.54 -2.05
CA PHE A 43 1.09 -2.31 -3.27
C PHE A 43 0.28 -1.52 -4.31
N ASN A 44 -0.83 -0.91 -3.91
CA ASN A 44 -1.67 -0.14 -4.83
C ASN A 44 -1.04 1.15 -5.37
N ILE A 45 0.06 1.64 -4.79
CA ILE A 45 0.80 2.82 -5.31
C ILE A 45 1.74 2.43 -6.46
N ILE A 46 2.07 1.14 -6.62
CA ILE A 46 2.98 0.68 -7.68
C ILE A 46 2.36 0.99 -9.05
N PRO A 47 3.12 1.63 -9.98
CA PRO A 47 2.59 2.07 -11.28
C PRO A 47 2.53 0.92 -12.30
N ILE A 48 1.85 -0.18 -11.96
CA ILE A 48 1.65 -1.34 -12.83
C ILE A 48 0.15 -1.63 -12.91
N PRO A 49 -0.49 -1.63 -14.10
CA PRO A 49 -1.88 -2.04 -14.24
C PRO A 49 -2.14 -3.43 -13.63
N PRO A 50 -3.29 -3.68 -12.98
CA PRO A 50 -4.46 -2.81 -12.80
C PRO A 50 -4.44 -1.93 -11.54
N LEU A 51 -3.29 -1.79 -10.87
CA LEU A 51 -3.16 -1.10 -9.58
C LEU A 51 -3.51 0.39 -9.67
N ASP A 52 -3.96 0.98 -8.56
CA ASP A 52 -4.37 2.40 -8.51
C ASP A 52 -3.25 3.35 -8.99
N GLY A 53 -1.99 3.02 -8.69
CA GLY A 53 -0.81 3.80 -9.07
C GLY A 53 -0.62 3.94 -10.57
N SER A 54 -1.03 2.95 -11.37
CA SER A 54 -0.96 3.06 -12.83
C SER A 54 -2.01 4.04 -13.37
N LYS A 55 -3.19 4.10 -12.74
CA LYS A 55 -4.25 5.06 -13.09
C LYS A 55 -3.85 6.49 -12.76
N ILE A 56 -3.18 6.67 -11.62
CA ILE A 56 -2.56 7.95 -11.26
C ILE A 56 -1.49 8.31 -12.29
N LEU A 57 -0.59 7.39 -12.66
CA LEU A 57 0.42 7.67 -13.68
C LEU A 57 -0.21 8.06 -15.03
N MET A 58 -1.28 7.36 -15.45
CA MET A 58 -1.98 7.63 -16.70
C MET A 58 -2.60 9.03 -16.76
N SER A 59 -3.02 9.62 -15.64
CA SER A 59 -3.61 10.97 -15.64
C SER A 59 -2.58 12.07 -15.92
N PHE A 60 -1.28 11.77 -15.76
CA PHE A 60 -0.18 12.71 -16.05
C PHE A 60 0.52 12.42 -17.39
N LEU A 61 0.21 11.30 -18.05
CA LEU A 61 0.89 10.89 -19.29
C LEU A 61 0.19 11.43 -20.55
N PRO A 62 0.96 11.83 -21.58
CA PRO A 62 0.44 12.07 -22.93
C PRO A 62 -0.29 10.83 -23.50
N ASN A 63 -1.24 11.05 -24.41
CA ASN A 63 -2.10 10.00 -24.98
C ASN A 63 -1.32 8.82 -25.60
N GLU A 64 -0.15 9.07 -26.17
CA GLU A 64 0.72 8.05 -26.78
C GLU A 64 1.19 7.00 -25.76
N TYR A 65 1.60 7.44 -24.57
CA TYR A 65 2.05 6.55 -23.49
C TYR A 65 0.88 5.88 -22.78
N ARG A 66 -0.29 6.53 -22.72
CA ARG A 66 -1.51 5.94 -22.16
C ARG A 66 -1.94 4.70 -22.94
N TYR A 67 -1.96 4.77 -24.27
CA TYR A 67 -2.32 3.64 -25.11
C TYR A 67 -1.39 2.44 -24.89
N SER A 68 -0.10 2.69 -24.67
CA SER A 68 0.88 1.64 -24.37
C SER A 68 0.60 0.98 -23.02
N LEU A 69 0.20 1.75 -22.00
CA LEU A 69 -0.11 1.21 -20.68
C LEU A 69 -1.46 0.47 -20.64
N GLU A 70 -2.46 0.95 -21.37
CA GLU A 70 -3.75 0.28 -21.54
C GLU A 70 -3.59 -1.10 -22.20
N ARG A 71 -2.67 -1.24 -23.17
CA ARG A 71 -2.36 -2.54 -23.78
C ARG A 71 -1.74 -3.54 -22.80
N LEU A 72 -1.13 -3.08 -21.71
CA LEU A 72 -0.57 -3.93 -20.66
C LEU A 72 -1.64 -4.36 -19.63
N GLU A 73 -2.80 -3.69 -19.57
CA GLU A 73 -3.84 -3.94 -18.57
C GLU A 73 -4.33 -5.41 -18.53
N PRO A 74 -4.60 -6.09 -19.66
CA PRO A 74 -5.03 -7.49 -19.65
C PRO A 74 -3.98 -8.46 -19.08
N TYR A 75 -2.70 -8.13 -19.21
CA TYR A 75 -1.59 -8.95 -18.74
C TYR A 75 -1.09 -8.51 -17.35
N GLY A 76 -1.55 -7.37 -16.84
CA GLY A 76 -1.05 -6.71 -15.66
C GLY A 76 -1.04 -7.60 -14.41
N MET A 77 -2.12 -8.35 -14.18
CA MET A 77 -2.21 -9.29 -13.06
C MET A 77 -1.15 -10.40 -13.15
N PHE A 78 -0.92 -10.96 -14.33
CA PHE A 78 0.10 -12.01 -14.52
C PHE A 78 1.52 -11.46 -14.33
N ILE A 79 1.78 -10.25 -14.81
CA ILE A 79 3.06 -9.54 -14.60
C ILE A 79 3.30 -9.36 -13.10
N ILE A 80 2.31 -8.85 -12.36
CA ILE A 80 2.40 -8.65 -10.92
C ILE A 80 2.70 -9.96 -10.19
N ILE A 81 1.95 -11.03 -10.50
CA ILE A 81 2.17 -12.35 -9.87
C ILE A 81 3.58 -12.86 -10.14
N GLY A 82 4.05 -12.78 -11.39
CA GLY A 82 5.41 -13.20 -11.76
C GLY A 82 6.49 -12.40 -11.02
N LEU A 83 6.33 -11.07 -10.94
CA LEU A 83 7.28 -10.20 -10.24
C LEU A 83 7.26 -10.41 -8.72
N LEU A 84 6.10 -10.72 -8.12
CA LEU A 84 6.00 -11.11 -6.71
C LEU A 84 6.66 -12.46 -6.45
N TYR A 85 6.44 -13.45 -7.31
CA TYR A 85 7.01 -14.79 -7.18
C TYR A 85 8.55 -14.77 -7.19
N ILE A 86 9.13 -13.96 -8.07
CA ILE A 86 10.59 -13.77 -8.16
C ILE A 86 11.11 -12.82 -7.05
N GLY A 87 10.22 -12.13 -6.34
CA GLY A 87 10.56 -11.21 -5.26
C GLY A 87 11.06 -9.83 -5.72
N LEU A 88 10.91 -9.50 -7.01
CA LEU A 88 11.38 -8.25 -7.60
C LEU A 88 10.63 -7.02 -7.06
N LEU A 89 9.35 -7.20 -6.68
CA LEU A 89 8.54 -6.13 -6.09
C LEU A 89 8.80 -5.91 -4.59
N ASN A 90 9.43 -6.87 -3.89
CA ASN A 90 9.66 -6.77 -2.45
C ASN A 90 10.40 -5.49 -2.01
N PRO A 91 11.54 -5.09 -2.62
CA PRO A 91 12.21 -3.85 -2.23
C PRO A 91 11.34 -2.61 -2.48
N VAL A 92 10.58 -2.59 -3.58
CA VAL A 92 9.70 -1.48 -3.94
C VAL A 92 8.53 -1.37 -2.95
N ILE A 93 7.90 -2.50 -2.62
CA ILE A 93 6.83 -2.56 -1.62
C ILE A 93 7.36 -2.06 -0.27
N ARG A 94 8.53 -2.55 0.18
CA ARG A 94 9.12 -2.14 1.46
C ARG A 94 9.43 -0.65 1.51
N LEU A 95 9.89 -0.06 0.40
CA LEU A 95 10.10 1.39 0.31
C LEU A 95 8.78 2.15 0.53
N PHE A 96 7.70 1.77 -0.14
CA PHE A 96 6.42 2.44 0.04
C PHE A 96 5.82 2.19 1.43
N GLN A 97 5.97 0.98 1.98
CA GLN A 97 5.56 0.69 3.35
C GLN A 97 6.30 1.57 4.36
N SER A 98 7.62 1.76 4.20
CA SER A 98 8.41 2.60 5.12
C SER A 98 8.02 4.07 5.02
N ILE A 99 7.76 4.58 3.81
CA ILE A 99 7.25 5.94 3.60
C ILE A 99 5.89 6.12 4.25
N ILE A 100 4.94 5.21 4.00
CA ILE A 100 3.60 5.27 4.60
C ILE A 100 3.68 5.22 6.12
N LEU A 101 4.48 4.31 6.68
CA LEU A 101 4.69 4.21 8.12
C LEU A 101 5.29 5.49 8.70
N ALA A 102 6.31 6.06 8.04
CA ALA A 102 6.92 7.31 8.48
C ALA A 102 5.91 8.46 8.47
N MET A 103 5.14 8.60 7.39
CA MET A 103 4.07 9.58 7.29
C MET A 103 3.06 9.43 8.42
N ILE A 104 2.55 8.22 8.63
CA ILE A 104 1.58 7.94 9.70
C ILE A 104 2.18 8.31 11.05
N LYS A 105 3.40 7.84 11.37
CA LYS A 105 4.07 8.10 12.65
C LYS A 105 4.30 9.58 12.96
N ILE A 106 4.45 10.44 11.96
CA ILE A 106 4.57 11.91 12.17
C ILE A 106 3.28 12.49 12.78
N PHE A 107 2.12 11.91 12.48
CA PHE A 107 0.82 12.37 12.97
C PHE A 107 0.35 11.63 14.22
N LEU A 108 1.00 10.54 14.62
CA LEU A 108 0.68 9.89 15.88
C LEU A 108 1.30 10.67 17.05
N PRO A 109 0.53 10.84 18.15
CA PRO A 109 1.02 11.46 19.37
C PRO A 109 2.06 10.59 20.09
#